data_AF-A0A5N9I4G2-F1
#
_entry.id   AF-A0A5N9I4G2-F1
#
_cell.length_a   1.000
_cell.length_b   1.000
_cell.length_c   1.000
_cell.angle_alpha   90.00
_cell.angle_beta   90.00
_cell.angle_gamma   90.00
#
_symmetry.space_group_name_H-M   'P 1'
#
loop_
_entity.id
_entity.type
_entity.pdbx_description
1 polymer ?
#
loop_
_entity_poly.entity_id
_entity_poly.type
_entity_poly.pdbx_seq_one_letter_code
_entity_poly.pdbx_strand_id
1 'polypeptide(L)'
;MQPTWWEKTVEYDFVIRLASYGRLDFAAPIAGRHERSSGDGVFGKDNKLVLVEFKKDYSEIESEKTIFTDYEAATAALNSYDHHWIVYGVLTESGELDLWNQRYFEPEEYYLDTTDILNTGVAHTTFMDYLDKLQSFRMPDARGSGGSGQAKHVSAESMLTVMGVSKTGKLIGSMSLEQYRQELKPSPPAPRIDLTPRPSPPKFGY
;
A
#
# COMPACT_ATOMS: atom_id res chain seq x y z
N MET A 1 -25.06 -0.71 -25.86
CA MET A 1 -23.64 -0.77 -25.45
C MET A 1 -23.65 -1.36 -24.06
N GLN A 2 -22.91 -2.45 -23.80
CA GLN A 2 -22.85 -3.02 -22.44
C GLN A 2 -21.98 -2.09 -21.57
N PRO A 3 -22.36 -1.81 -20.32
CA PRO A 3 -21.51 -1.06 -19.39
C PRO A 3 -20.17 -1.77 -19.23
N THR A 4 -19.07 -1.03 -19.33
CA THR A 4 -17.71 -1.54 -19.08
C THR A 4 -17.07 -0.69 -18.00
N TRP A 5 -16.51 -1.35 -17.00
CA TRP A 5 -15.73 -0.72 -15.94
C TRP A 5 -14.42 -1.49 -15.72
N TRP A 6 -13.51 -0.86 -14.99
CA TRP A 6 -12.22 -1.42 -14.62
C TRP A 6 -12.09 -1.44 -13.09
N GLU A 7 -11.09 -2.15 -12.57
CA GLU A 7 -10.74 -2.14 -11.14
C GLU A 7 -10.59 -0.70 -10.59
N LYS A 8 -9.93 0.20 -11.34
CA LYS A 8 -9.85 1.62 -10.95
C LYS A 8 -11.20 2.34 -10.89
N THR A 9 -12.20 1.89 -11.64
CA THR A 9 -13.56 2.43 -11.52
C THR A 9 -14.17 2.05 -10.17
N VAL A 10 -13.95 0.81 -9.72
CA VAL A 10 -14.39 0.30 -8.42
C VAL A 10 -13.71 1.07 -7.28
N GLU A 11 -12.40 1.25 -7.35
CA GLU A 11 -11.63 2.02 -6.37
C GLU A 11 -12.13 3.48 -6.25
N TYR A 12 -12.33 4.17 -7.38
CA TYR A 12 -12.81 5.55 -7.35
C TYR A 12 -14.23 5.68 -6.82
N ASP A 13 -15.15 4.79 -7.21
CA ASP A 13 -16.51 4.79 -6.66
C ASP A 13 -16.47 4.53 -5.15
N PHE A 14 -15.64 3.60 -4.68
CA PHE A 14 -15.47 3.32 -3.26
C PHE A 14 -14.98 4.55 -2.48
N VAL A 15 -13.93 5.22 -2.97
CA VAL A 15 -13.40 6.46 -2.37
C VAL A 15 -14.47 7.55 -2.31
N ILE A 16 -15.22 7.74 -3.40
CA ILE A 16 -16.29 8.75 -3.49
C ILE A 16 -17.40 8.45 -2.49
N ARG A 17 -17.83 7.19 -2.36
CA ARG A 17 -18.87 6.78 -1.38
C ARG A 17 -18.40 7.03 0.05
N LEU A 18 -17.19 6.60 0.40
CA LEU A 18 -16.67 6.82 1.76
C LEU A 18 -16.59 8.30 2.11
N ALA A 19 -16.08 9.14 1.19
CA ALA A 19 -15.99 10.58 1.40
C ALA A 19 -17.37 11.24 1.52
N SER A 20 -18.32 10.86 0.65
CA SER A 20 -19.68 11.42 0.63
C SER A 20 -20.48 11.11 1.90
N TYR A 21 -20.21 9.98 2.55
CA TYR A 21 -20.82 9.60 3.82
C TYR A 21 -20.02 10.04 5.05
N GLY A 22 -18.92 10.79 4.89
CA GLY A 22 -18.08 11.24 6.01
C GLY A 22 -17.35 10.11 6.73
N ARG A 23 -17.19 8.95 6.06
CA ARG A 23 -16.57 7.72 6.57
C ARG A 23 -15.06 7.64 6.28
N LEU A 24 -14.47 8.66 5.65
CA LEU A 24 -13.06 8.69 5.25
C LEU A 24 -12.32 9.88 5.87
N ASP A 25 -11.30 9.59 6.68
CA ASP A 25 -10.33 10.60 7.13
C ASP A 25 -8.96 10.45 6.46
N PHE A 26 -8.64 9.22 6.02
CA PHE A 26 -7.37 8.87 5.41
C PHE A 26 -7.54 7.84 4.29
N ALA A 27 -6.91 8.07 3.15
CA ALA A 27 -6.72 7.08 2.09
C ALA A 27 -5.28 7.18 1.60
N ALA A 28 -4.59 6.05 1.49
CA ALA A 28 -3.29 5.96 0.87
C ALA A 28 -3.25 4.77 -0.11
N PRO A 29 -2.96 5.03 -1.40
CA PRO A 29 -2.69 3.94 -2.33
C PRO A 29 -1.40 3.23 -1.92
N ILE A 30 -1.38 1.91 -2.02
CA ILE A 30 -0.16 1.13 -1.82
C ILE A 30 0.51 0.98 -3.20
N ALA A 31 1.32 1.96 -3.61
CA ALA A 31 1.94 1.97 -4.95
C ALA A 31 3.39 1.43 -4.98
N GLY A 32 3.82 0.85 -6.11
CA GLY A 32 5.22 0.47 -6.37
C GLY A 32 5.58 -0.97 -5.99
N ARG A 33 6.82 -1.25 -5.53
CA ARG A 33 7.17 -2.61 -5.01
C ARG A 33 6.30 -3.04 -3.81
N HIS A 34 5.60 -2.08 -3.22
CA HIS A 34 4.65 -2.22 -2.12
C HIS A 34 3.29 -2.81 -2.59
N GLU A 35 2.93 -2.61 -3.86
CA GLU A 35 1.60 -2.85 -4.46
C GLU A 35 1.27 -4.36 -4.60
N ARG A 36 2.28 -5.24 -4.68
CA ARG A 36 2.06 -6.69 -4.80
C ARG A 36 2.10 -7.48 -3.49
N SER A 37 2.44 -6.83 -2.39
CA SER A 37 2.77 -7.54 -1.15
C SER A 37 1.79 -7.30 0.00
N SER A 38 0.83 -6.38 -0.12
CA SER A 38 -0.04 -6.02 1.01
C SER A 38 -1.50 -5.78 0.64
N GLY A 39 -1.80 -5.14 -0.49
CA GLY A 39 -3.15 -4.83 -0.96
C GLY A 39 -3.10 -3.61 -1.88
N ASP A 40 -4.25 -3.14 -2.38
CA ASP A 40 -4.29 -1.97 -3.27
C ASP A 40 -4.29 -0.63 -2.51
N GLY A 41 -4.99 -0.57 -1.38
CA GLY A 41 -5.14 0.68 -0.63
C GLY A 41 -5.35 0.49 0.87
N VAL A 42 -4.83 1.44 1.65
CA VAL A 42 -5.13 1.59 3.08
C VAL A 42 -6.13 2.73 3.26
N PHE A 43 -7.21 2.46 3.99
CA PHE A 43 -8.25 3.43 4.28
C PHE A 43 -8.42 3.55 5.78
N GLY A 44 -8.76 4.75 6.26
CA GLY A 44 -8.87 5.00 7.68
C GLY A 44 -9.94 6.01 8.05
N LYS A 45 -10.51 5.77 9.24
CA LYS A 45 -11.44 6.64 9.96
C LYS A 45 -10.98 6.71 11.41
N ASP A 46 -10.91 7.91 11.97
CA ASP A 46 -10.36 8.17 13.29
C ASP A 46 -8.94 7.58 13.45
N ASN A 47 -8.75 6.63 14.35
CA ASN A 47 -7.49 5.92 14.59
C ASN A 47 -7.49 4.47 14.06
N LYS A 48 -8.44 4.13 13.19
CA LYS A 48 -8.65 2.79 12.66
C LYS A 48 -8.23 2.72 11.19
N LEU A 49 -7.59 1.61 10.82
CA LEU A 49 -7.12 1.32 9.47
C LEU A 49 -7.71 0.02 8.96
N VAL A 50 -8.10 0.01 7.69
CA VAL A 50 -8.48 -1.18 6.92
C VAL A 50 -7.62 -1.27 5.66
N LEU A 51 -7.39 -2.51 5.24
CA LEU A 51 -6.70 -2.85 4.01
C LEU A 51 -7.74 -3.31 3.00
N VAL A 52 -7.69 -2.76 1.79
CA VAL A 52 -8.64 -3.08 0.73
C VAL A 52 -7.89 -3.51 -0.52
N GLU A 53 -8.32 -4.65 -1.06
CA GLU A 53 -8.01 -5.13 -2.39
C GLU A 53 -9.21 -4.84 -3.30
N PHE A 54 -9.00 -4.18 -4.43
CA PHE A 54 -10.03 -3.92 -5.41
C PHE A 54 -9.99 -4.98 -6.51
N LYS A 55 -11.16 -5.36 -7.00
CA LYS A 55 -11.30 -6.20 -8.19
C LYS A 55 -12.31 -5.59 -9.13
N LYS A 56 -12.14 -5.80 -10.44
CA LYS A 56 -13.13 -5.35 -11.42
C LYS A 56 -14.49 -5.99 -11.11
N ASP A 57 -14.50 -7.30 -10.90
CA ASP A 57 -15.69 -8.07 -10.57
C ASP A 57 -15.34 -9.34 -9.78
N TYR A 58 -16.36 -10.06 -9.31
CA TYR A 58 -16.21 -11.25 -8.49
C TYR A 58 -15.33 -12.34 -9.13
N SER A 59 -15.31 -12.44 -10.46
CA SER A 59 -14.57 -13.49 -11.14
C SER A 59 -13.04 -13.35 -11.03
N GLU A 60 -12.55 -12.16 -10.71
CA GLU A 60 -11.12 -11.90 -10.53
C GLU A 60 -10.60 -12.27 -9.13
N ILE A 61 -11.49 -12.52 -8.16
CA ILE A 61 -11.12 -12.82 -6.77
C ILE A 61 -10.30 -14.10 -6.66
N GLU A 62 -10.64 -15.16 -7.39
CA GLU A 62 -9.93 -16.44 -7.29
C GLU A 62 -8.44 -16.32 -7.68
N SER A 63 -8.09 -15.36 -8.53
CA SER A 63 -6.69 -15.12 -8.89
C SER A 63 -5.84 -14.60 -7.73
N GLU A 64 -6.45 -13.99 -6.70
CA GLU A 64 -5.76 -13.57 -5.47
C GLU A 64 -5.18 -14.74 -4.69
N LYS A 65 -5.77 -15.92 -4.76
CA LYS A 65 -5.22 -17.08 -4.03
C LYS A 65 -3.86 -17.49 -4.57
N THR A 66 -3.58 -17.16 -5.83
CA THR A 66 -2.35 -17.57 -6.54
C THR A 66 -1.11 -16.79 -6.12
N ILE A 67 -1.26 -15.67 -5.40
CA ILE A 67 -0.13 -14.87 -4.93
C ILE A 67 0.47 -15.37 -3.60
N PHE A 68 -0.15 -16.39 -2.98
CA PHE A 68 0.32 -17.01 -1.74
C PHE A 68 1.12 -18.28 -2.01
N THR A 69 2.17 -18.48 -1.23
CA THR A 69 2.94 -19.74 -1.24
C THR A 69 2.07 -20.89 -0.70
N ASP A 70 1.28 -20.59 0.33
CA ASP A 70 0.30 -21.48 0.94
C ASP A 70 -0.89 -20.62 1.44
N TYR A 71 -1.97 -20.60 0.65
CA TYR A 71 -3.16 -19.80 0.95
C TYR A 71 -3.93 -20.34 2.17
N GLU A 72 -3.93 -21.66 2.39
CA GLU A 72 -4.62 -22.26 3.54
C GLU A 72 -3.89 -21.91 4.84
N ALA A 73 -2.56 -21.97 4.86
CA ALA A 73 -1.77 -21.53 5.99
C ALA A 73 -1.94 -20.02 6.27
N ALA A 74 -1.97 -19.19 5.22
CA ALA A 74 -2.25 -17.76 5.35
C ALA A 74 -3.63 -17.53 5.97
N THR A 75 -4.66 -18.22 5.46
CA THR A 75 -6.03 -18.16 5.98
C THR A 75 -6.09 -18.54 7.46
N ALA A 76 -5.48 -19.67 7.84
CA ALA A 76 -5.47 -20.13 9.24
C ALA A 76 -4.76 -19.15 10.19
N ALA A 77 -3.75 -18.41 9.70
CA ALA A 77 -3.01 -17.44 10.50
C ALA A 77 -3.65 -16.05 10.55
N LEU A 78 -4.43 -15.69 9.52
CA LEU A 78 -4.84 -14.31 9.25
C LEU A 78 -6.36 -14.09 9.26
N ASN A 79 -7.18 -15.15 9.24
CA ASN A 79 -8.64 -15.00 9.19
C ASN A 79 -9.21 -14.28 10.43
N SER A 80 -8.56 -14.39 11.59
CA SER A 80 -8.96 -13.68 12.83
C SER A 80 -8.82 -12.15 12.77
N TYR A 81 -8.32 -11.59 11.67
CA TYR A 81 -8.19 -10.15 11.47
C TYR A 81 -9.33 -9.62 10.58
N ASP A 82 -10.18 -8.79 11.18
CA ASP A 82 -11.44 -8.36 10.54
C ASP A 82 -11.29 -7.16 9.59
N HIS A 83 -10.06 -6.67 9.37
CA HIS A 83 -9.79 -5.38 8.73
C HIS A 83 -9.17 -5.49 7.33
N HIS A 84 -9.25 -6.66 6.70
CA HIS A 84 -8.79 -6.88 5.32
C HIS A 84 -9.94 -7.34 4.43
N TRP A 85 -10.21 -6.54 3.40
CA TRP A 85 -11.42 -6.62 2.58
C TRP A 85 -11.10 -6.70 1.10
N ILE A 86 -11.96 -7.38 0.35
CA ILE A 86 -12.02 -7.29 -1.11
C ILE A 86 -13.26 -6.48 -1.47
N VAL A 87 -13.11 -5.47 -2.31
CA VAL A 87 -14.21 -4.66 -2.85
C VAL A 87 -14.25 -4.84 -4.37
N TYR A 88 -15.42 -5.13 -4.92
CA TYR A 88 -15.56 -5.45 -6.34
C TYR A 88 -16.83 -4.89 -6.96
N GLY A 89 -16.78 -4.66 -8.27
CA GLY A 89 -17.91 -4.16 -9.04
C GLY A 89 -18.94 -5.24 -9.33
N VAL A 90 -20.21 -4.87 -9.25
CA VAL A 90 -21.36 -5.70 -9.60
C VAL A 90 -22.29 -4.90 -10.50
N LEU A 91 -22.85 -5.55 -11.52
CA LEU A 91 -23.93 -4.96 -12.33
C LEU A 91 -25.26 -5.27 -11.66
N THR A 92 -25.99 -4.23 -11.28
CA THR A 92 -27.35 -4.35 -10.76
C THR A 92 -28.33 -4.79 -11.84
N GLU A 93 -29.53 -5.23 -11.45
CA GLU A 93 -30.60 -5.58 -12.39
C GLU A 93 -31.02 -4.39 -13.27
N SER A 94 -30.85 -3.15 -12.79
CA SER A 94 -31.09 -1.92 -13.56
C SER A 94 -29.99 -1.59 -14.56
N GLY A 95 -28.88 -2.35 -14.57
CA GLY A 95 -27.73 -2.11 -15.44
C GLY A 95 -26.78 -1.02 -14.92
N GLU A 96 -26.85 -0.67 -13.64
CA GLU A 96 -25.98 0.30 -12.98
C GLU A 96 -24.83 -0.42 -12.23
N LEU A 97 -23.66 0.21 -12.18
CA LEU A 97 -22.54 -0.27 -11.39
C LEU A 97 -22.84 -0.07 -9.90
N ASP A 98 -22.70 -1.14 -9.13
CA ASP A 98 -22.70 -1.11 -7.67
C ASP A 98 -21.45 -1.80 -7.11
N LEU A 99 -21.18 -1.60 -5.82
CA LEU A 99 -20.01 -2.13 -5.14
C LEU A 99 -20.41 -3.14 -4.09
N TRP A 100 -19.85 -4.34 -4.19
CA TRP A 100 -19.97 -5.39 -3.18
C TRP A 100 -18.63 -5.58 -2.48
N ASN A 101 -18.66 -6.27 -1.35
CA ASN A 101 -17.49 -6.55 -0.54
C ASN A 101 -17.55 -7.96 0.05
N GLN A 102 -16.38 -8.48 0.42
CA GLN A 102 -16.24 -9.67 1.25
C GLN A 102 -14.95 -9.59 2.07
N ARG A 103 -14.88 -10.29 3.20
CA ARG A 103 -13.63 -10.41 3.97
C ARG A 103 -12.62 -11.24 3.19
N TYR A 104 -11.35 -10.84 3.20
CA TYR A 104 -10.33 -11.42 2.32
C TYR A 104 -10.11 -12.93 2.52
N PHE A 105 -10.18 -13.39 3.78
CA PHE A 105 -9.97 -14.79 4.17
C PHE A 105 -11.25 -15.48 4.68
N GLU A 106 -12.41 -14.83 4.61
CA GLU A 106 -13.73 -15.43 4.93
C GLU A 106 -14.79 -14.85 3.98
N PRO A 107 -14.91 -15.39 2.76
CA PRO A 107 -15.79 -14.84 1.71
C PRO A 107 -17.27 -14.77 2.09
N GLU A 108 -17.70 -15.55 3.09
CA GLU A 108 -19.06 -15.56 3.61
C GLU A 108 -19.40 -14.30 4.44
N GLU A 109 -18.40 -13.57 4.92
CA GLU A 109 -18.59 -12.33 5.66
C GLU A 109 -18.57 -11.10 4.74
N TYR A 110 -19.68 -10.35 4.75
CA TYR A 110 -19.85 -9.13 3.96
C TYR A 110 -20.76 -8.12 4.68
N TYR A 111 -20.65 -6.86 4.27
CA TYR A 111 -21.57 -5.80 4.66
C TYR A 111 -22.52 -5.44 3.52
N LEU A 112 -23.78 -5.13 3.85
CA LEU A 112 -24.75 -4.61 2.88
C LEU A 112 -24.37 -3.22 2.38
N ASP A 113 -23.91 -2.36 3.29
CA ASP A 113 -23.29 -1.08 2.93
C ASP A 113 -21.78 -1.27 2.90
N THR A 114 -21.19 -1.22 1.71
CA THR A 114 -19.74 -1.37 1.52
C THR A 114 -18.92 -0.32 2.28
N THR A 115 -19.51 0.81 2.70
CA THR A 115 -18.80 1.79 3.53
C THR A 115 -18.67 1.38 5.00
N ASP A 116 -19.48 0.43 5.47
CA ASP A 116 -19.41 -0.06 6.84
C ASP A 116 -18.19 -0.94 7.10
N ILE A 117 -17.45 -1.37 6.07
CA ILE A 117 -16.17 -2.08 6.26
C ILE A 117 -15.18 -1.25 7.09
N LEU A 118 -15.26 0.09 7.06
CA LEU A 118 -14.42 1.00 7.86
C LEU A 118 -14.64 0.84 9.38
N ASN A 119 -15.79 0.31 9.81
CA ASN A 119 -16.07 0.06 11.22
C ASN A 119 -15.16 -1.04 11.82
N THR A 120 -14.68 -1.94 10.95
CA THR A 120 -13.81 -3.09 11.29
C THR A 120 -12.34 -2.72 11.47
N GLY A 121 -11.97 -1.48 11.14
CA GLY A 121 -10.58 -1.07 11.17
C GLY A 121 -9.94 -1.18 12.55
N VAL A 122 -8.63 -1.42 12.54
CA VAL A 122 -7.82 -1.64 13.75
C VAL A 122 -6.83 -0.51 13.97
N ALA A 123 -6.31 -0.41 15.19
CA ALA A 123 -5.25 0.54 15.50
C ALA A 123 -3.98 0.23 14.69
N HIS A 124 -3.19 1.28 14.45
CA HIS A 124 -1.95 1.21 13.67
C HIS A 124 -1.03 0.04 14.06
N THR A 125 -0.78 -0.20 15.35
CA THR A 125 0.12 -1.30 15.78
C THR A 125 -0.37 -2.67 15.31
N THR A 126 -1.67 -2.95 15.48
CA THR A 126 -2.30 -4.20 15.02
C THR A 126 -2.26 -4.32 13.51
N PHE A 127 -2.47 -3.19 12.80
CA PHE A 127 -2.40 -3.14 11.35
C PHE A 127 -1.00 -3.49 10.82
N MET A 128 0.05 -2.93 11.43
CA MET A 128 1.44 -3.23 11.04
C MET A 128 1.81 -4.69 11.31
N ASP A 129 1.43 -5.21 12.48
CA ASP A 129 1.65 -6.63 12.82
C ASP A 129 0.96 -7.56 11.83
N TYR A 130 -0.24 -7.19 11.39
CA TYR A 130 -0.98 -7.93 10.36
C TYR A 130 -0.25 -7.90 9.01
N LEU A 131 0.20 -6.72 8.55
CA LEU A 131 0.92 -6.58 7.29
C LEU A 131 2.21 -7.39 7.26
N ASP A 132 2.99 -7.36 8.33
CA ASP A 132 4.24 -8.12 8.43
C ASP A 132 3.98 -9.64 8.33
N LYS A 133 2.89 -10.13 8.95
CA LYS A 133 2.45 -11.53 8.81
C LYS A 133 1.96 -11.83 7.39
N LEU A 134 1.10 -10.99 6.81
CA LEU A 134 0.56 -11.16 5.46
C LEU A 134 1.69 -11.32 4.43
N GLN A 135 2.71 -10.48 4.52
CA GLN A 135 3.87 -10.53 3.62
C GLN A 135 4.65 -11.84 3.72
N SER A 136 4.73 -12.45 4.91
CA SER A 136 5.47 -13.69 5.11
C SER A 136 4.87 -14.89 4.36
N PHE A 137 3.59 -14.84 3.99
CA PHE A 137 2.90 -15.91 3.25
C PHE A 137 2.89 -15.69 1.72
N ARG A 138 3.12 -14.47 1.24
CA ARG A 138 3.09 -14.14 -0.19
C ARG A 138 4.36 -14.61 -0.90
N MET A 139 4.22 -14.99 -2.18
CA MET A 139 5.36 -15.40 -3.00
C MET A 139 6.37 -14.24 -3.18
N PRO A 140 7.69 -14.48 -3.09
CA PRO A 140 8.70 -13.45 -3.33
C PRO A 140 8.62 -12.90 -4.76
N ASP A 141 8.59 -11.58 -4.90
CA ASP A 141 8.37 -10.93 -6.19
C ASP A 141 9.63 -11.06 -7.10
N ALA A 142 9.52 -11.82 -8.20
CA ALA A 142 10.65 -12.09 -9.12
C ALA A 142 11.15 -10.84 -9.88
N ARG A 143 10.41 -9.73 -9.85
CA ARG A 143 10.79 -8.46 -10.53
C ARG A 143 11.64 -7.52 -9.67
N GLY A 144 11.97 -7.92 -8.43
CA GLY A 144 12.85 -7.16 -7.54
C GLY A 144 14.35 -7.39 -7.75
N SER A 145 14.77 -8.35 -8.60
CA SER A 145 16.16 -8.84 -8.69
C SER A 145 17.09 -7.97 -9.58
N GLY A 146 17.00 -6.65 -9.46
CA GLY A 146 18.00 -5.74 -10.00
C GLY A 146 19.06 -5.43 -8.94
N GLY A 147 20.09 -6.27 -8.82
CA GLY A 147 21.29 -5.99 -8.02
C GLY A 147 21.41 -6.81 -6.74
N SER A 148 22.59 -7.41 -6.56
CA SER A 148 23.08 -8.20 -5.43
C SER A 148 22.49 -7.89 -4.04
N GLY A 149 21.89 -8.91 -3.42
CA GLY A 149 21.71 -9.02 -1.97
C GLY A 149 20.26 -8.91 -1.50
N GLN A 150 19.62 -10.08 -1.29
CA GLN A 150 18.30 -10.31 -0.68
C GLN A 150 17.14 -9.48 -1.28
N ALA A 151 16.03 -10.13 -1.65
CA ALA A 151 14.78 -9.42 -1.88
C ALA A 151 14.46 -8.63 -0.59
N LYS A 152 14.72 -7.33 -0.57
CA LYS A 152 14.42 -6.48 0.58
C LYS A 152 12.91 -6.48 0.73
N HIS A 153 12.43 -7.22 1.72
CA HIS A 153 11.06 -7.14 2.19
C HIS A 153 10.73 -5.67 2.48
N VAL A 154 9.52 -5.30 2.09
CA VAL A 154 8.96 -3.97 2.33
C VAL A 154 8.52 -3.93 3.79
N SER A 155 9.30 -3.30 4.66
CA SER A 155 8.89 -3.15 6.06
C SER A 155 7.66 -2.25 6.14
N ALA A 156 6.70 -2.56 7.00
CA ALA A 156 5.53 -1.72 7.24
C ALA A 156 5.91 -0.23 7.48
N GLU A 157 7.08 0.01 8.08
CA GLU A 157 7.68 1.35 8.30
C GLU A 157 7.80 2.23 7.03
N SER A 158 7.93 1.65 5.82
CA SER A 158 7.99 2.42 4.58
C SER A 158 6.63 3.02 4.17
N MET A 159 5.53 2.53 4.77
CA MET A 159 4.17 3.04 4.54
C MET A 159 3.82 4.22 5.46
N LEU A 160 4.70 4.55 6.41
CA LEU A 160 4.50 5.68 7.30
C LEU A 160 4.56 7.00 6.52
N THR A 161 3.59 7.87 6.78
CA THR A 161 3.57 9.24 6.26
C THR A 161 3.97 10.22 7.35
N VAL A 162 4.89 11.12 7.04
CA VAL A 162 5.21 12.27 7.87
C VAL A 162 4.31 13.41 7.45
N MET A 163 3.55 13.97 8.40
CA MET A 163 2.73 15.16 8.18
C MET A 163 3.32 16.37 8.93
N GLY A 164 3.59 17.45 8.19
CA GLY A 164 3.99 18.72 8.78
C GLY A 164 2.76 19.51 9.20
N VAL A 165 2.63 19.81 10.50
CA VAL A 165 1.50 20.59 11.04
C VAL A 165 2.02 21.91 11.61
N SER A 166 1.40 23.02 11.22
CA SER A 166 1.73 24.34 11.77
C SER A 166 1.21 24.52 13.20
N LYS A 167 1.66 25.59 13.87
CA LYS A 167 1.19 25.95 15.22
C LYS A 167 -0.32 26.18 15.34
N THR A 168 -1.00 26.45 14.22
CA THR A 168 -2.46 26.65 14.17
C THR A 168 -3.22 25.40 13.71
N GLY A 169 -2.55 24.25 13.58
CA GLY A 169 -3.17 23.00 13.13
C GLY A 169 -3.30 22.85 11.61
N LYS A 170 -2.85 23.83 10.81
CA LYS A 170 -2.88 23.71 9.34
C LYS A 170 -1.82 22.72 8.86
N LEU A 171 -2.21 21.77 7.99
CA LEU A 171 -1.29 20.90 7.26
C LEU A 171 -0.41 21.74 6.31
N ILE A 172 0.90 21.62 6.45
CA ILE A 172 1.92 22.35 5.66
C ILE A 172 2.50 21.47 4.56
N GLY A 173 2.46 20.15 4.72
CA GLY A 173 2.87 19.18 3.70
C GLY A 173 2.85 17.75 4.25
N SER A 174 2.99 16.79 3.35
CA SER A 174 3.19 15.38 3.69
C SER A 174 4.23 14.74 2.77
N MET A 175 4.91 13.71 3.27
CA MET A 175 5.84 12.87 2.52
C MET A 175 5.94 11.49 3.16
N SER A 176 6.51 10.50 2.47
CA SER A 176 6.79 9.21 3.13
C SER A 176 7.90 9.36 4.18
N LEU A 177 7.89 8.52 5.21
CA LEU A 177 8.94 8.50 6.22
C LEU A 177 10.31 8.18 5.59
N GLU A 178 10.35 7.38 4.53
CA GLU A 178 11.57 7.12 3.79
C GLU A 178 12.10 8.39 3.11
N GLN A 179 11.24 9.16 2.43
CA GLN A 179 11.63 10.45 1.84
C GLN A 179 12.14 11.40 2.92
N TYR A 180 11.42 11.50 4.04
CA TYR A 180 11.83 12.35 5.16
C TYR A 180 13.20 11.95 5.72
N ARG A 181 13.46 10.64 5.87
CA ARG A 181 14.77 10.12 6.30
C ARG A 181 15.89 10.48 5.34
N GLN A 182 15.63 10.49 4.03
CA GLN A 182 16.63 10.90 3.04
C GLN A 182 16.93 12.40 3.14
N GLU A 183 15.92 13.24 3.37
CA GLU A 183 16.10 14.68 3.58
C GLU A 183 16.87 15.01 4.88
N LEU A 184 16.72 14.19 5.92
CA LEU A 184 17.47 14.34 7.17
C LEU A 184 18.95 13.97 7.05
N LYS A 185 19.38 13.28 5.98
CA LYS A 185 20.79 12.93 5.82
C LYS A 185 21.59 14.20 5.48
N PRO A 186 22.65 14.50 6.24
CA PRO A 186 23.52 15.63 5.91
C PRO A 186 24.09 15.45 4.51
N SER A 187 24.18 16.55 3.75
CA SER A 187 24.78 16.52 2.42
C SER A 187 26.18 15.89 2.47
N PRO A 188 26.57 15.07 1.47
CA PRO A 188 27.92 14.53 1.41
C PRO A 188 28.94 15.67 1.52
N PRO A 189 30.02 15.50 2.31
CA PRO A 189 31.08 16.49 2.33
C PRO A 189 31.58 16.72 0.90
N ALA A 190 31.77 17.99 0.53
CA ALA A 190 32.27 18.35 -0.79
C ALA A 190 33.53 17.53 -1.10
N PRO A 191 33.67 17.00 -2.33
CA PRO A 191 34.84 16.23 -2.71
C PRO A 191 36.08 17.06 -2.39
N ARG A 192 37.01 16.49 -1.61
CA ARG A 192 38.29 17.14 -1.33
C ARG A 192 39.00 17.34 -2.67
N ILE A 193 39.19 18.59 -3.06
CA ILE A 193 40.12 18.94 -4.13
C ILE A 193 41.49 18.52 -3.60
N ASP A 194 42.06 17.47 -4.19
CA ASP A 194 43.42 17.06 -3.92
C ASP A 194 44.36 18.12 -4.53
N LEU A 195 44.82 19.04 -3.66
CA LEU A 195 45.77 20.10 -4.02
C LEU A 195 47.21 19.58 -4.05
N THR A 196 47.45 18.27 -4.00
CA THR A 196 48.81 17.75 -4.16
C THR A 196 49.36 18.16 -5.53
N PRO A 197 50.47 18.92 -5.58
CA PRO A 197 51.08 19.29 -6.85
C PRO A 197 51.51 18.01 -7.57
N ARG A 198 50.97 17.76 -8.76
CA ARG A 198 51.50 16.70 -9.62
C ARG A 198 52.97 17.01 -9.92
N PRO A 199 53.90 16.07 -9.69
CA PRO A 199 55.30 16.28 -10.04
C PRO A 199 55.40 16.56 -11.54
N SER A 200 56.12 17.62 -11.89
CA SER A 200 56.33 17.99 -13.29
C SER A 200 57.11 16.90 -14.01
N PRO A 201 56.78 16.60 -15.28
CA PRO A 201 57.51 15.60 -16.05
C PRO A 201 59.00 16.01 -16.19
N PRO A 202 59.92 15.03 -16.20
CA PRO A 202 61.34 15.30 -16.28
C PRO A 202 61.66 16.02 -17.59
N LYS A 203 62.33 17.17 -17.48
CA LYS A 203 62.91 17.88 -18.62
C LYS A 203 64.15 17.11 -19.07
N PHE A 204 64.08 16.45 -20.21
CA PHE A 204 65.27 15.96 -20.90
C PHE A 204 65.92 17.14 -21.64
N GLY A 205 67.14 17.49 -21.26
CA GLY A 205 67.98 18.46 -21.97
C GLY A 205 68.63 17.83 -23.20
N TYR A 206 68.79 18.64 -24.24
CA TYR A 206 69.44 18.32 -25.52
C TYR A 206 70.93 17.99 -25.37
#